data_AF-A0A7X3R797-F1
#
_entry.id   AF-A0A7X3R797-F1
#
_cell.length_a   1.000
_cell.length_b   1.000
_cell.length_c   1.000
_cell.angle_alpha   90.00
_cell.angle_beta   90.00
_cell.angle_gamma   90.00
#
_symmetry.space_group_name_H-M   'P 1'
#
loop_
_entity.id
_entity.type
_entity.pdbx_description
1 polymer ?
#
loop_
_entity_poly.entity_id
_entity_poly.type
_entity_poly.pdbx_seq_one_letter_code
_entity_poly.pdbx_strand_id
1 'polypeptide(L)'
;MKRVPLGLIAGGVLGLLDGLSAFLIPEAQGMMTEIIVWGTAKGLVTGLLVGMIACRIDGVGKNVLAGGAVGAVLSLLAAVSTGSYVEIVPPGIVVGLLTGLVVSKWGK
;
A
#
# COMPACT_ATOMS: atom_id res chain seq x y z
N MET A 1 -9.32 -12.40 13.36
CA MET A 1 -9.79 -12.16 11.97
C MET A 1 -10.07 -10.68 11.64
N LYS A 2 -10.23 -9.76 12.62
CA LYS A 2 -10.45 -8.31 12.36
C LYS A 2 -9.28 -7.61 11.64
N ARG A 3 -8.07 -8.17 11.74
CA ARG A 3 -6.84 -7.66 11.10
C ARG A 3 -6.95 -7.61 9.57
N VAL A 4 -7.64 -8.56 8.93
CA VAL A 4 -7.75 -8.63 7.46
C VAL A 4 -8.69 -7.56 6.88
N PRO A 5 -9.96 -7.43 7.34
CA PRO A 5 -10.82 -6.34 6.90
C PRO A 5 -10.22 -4.96 7.18
N LEU A 6 -9.59 -4.78 8.34
CA LEU A 6 -8.92 -3.53 8.69
C LEU A 6 -7.75 -3.23 7.75
N GLY A 7 -6.96 -4.26 7.39
CA GLY A 7 -5.88 -4.14 6.42
C GLY A 7 -6.39 -3.75 5.04
N LEU A 8 -7.45 -4.40 4.56
CA LEU A 8 -8.10 -4.04 3.28
C LEU A 8 -8.58 -2.59 3.26
N ILE A 9 -9.27 -2.14 4.32
CA ILE A 9 -9.75 -0.75 4.42
C ILE A 9 -8.57 0.22 4.44
N ALA A 10 -7.60 -0.01 5.33
CA ALA A 10 -6.44 0.87 5.47
C ALA A 10 -5.61 0.94 4.18
N GLY A 11 -5.27 -0.22 3.62
CA GLY A 11 -4.50 -0.32 2.38
C GLY A 11 -5.25 0.24 1.18
N GLY A 12 -6.57 0.01 1.08
CA GLY A 12 -7.40 0.56 0.01
C GLY A 12 -7.51 2.09 0.08
N VAL A 13 -7.75 2.66 1.26
CA VAL A 13 -7.80 4.11 1.45
C VAL A 13 -6.43 4.74 1.18
N LEU A 14 -5.35 4.18 1.73
CA LEU A 14 -4.01 4.71 1.52
C LEU A 14 -3.53 4.55 0.07
N GLY A 15 -3.86 3.44 -0.60
CA GLY A 15 -3.56 3.24 -2.02
C GLY A 15 -4.36 4.14 -2.95
N LEU A 16 -5.60 4.46 -2.58
CA LEU A 16 -6.38 5.48 -3.27
C LEU A 16 -5.74 6.86 -3.11
N LEU A 17 -5.33 7.24 -1.90
CA LEU A 17 -4.63 8.52 -1.67
C LEU A 17 -3.29 8.60 -2.41
N ASP A 18 -2.56 7.48 -2.50
CA ASP A 18 -1.36 7.34 -3.33
C ASP A 18 -1.68 7.59 -4.80
N GLY A 19 -2.69 6.93 -5.37
CA GLY A 19 -3.13 7.17 -6.75
C GLY A 19 -3.62 8.60 -7.01
N LEU A 20 -4.36 9.18 -6.06
CA LEU A 20 -4.84 10.56 -6.14
C LEU A 20 -3.71 11.59 -6.02
N SER A 21 -2.55 11.23 -5.45
CA SER A 21 -1.39 12.13 -5.41
C SER A 21 -0.89 12.50 -6.80
N ALA A 22 -1.22 11.69 -7.82
CA ALA A 22 -0.93 11.97 -9.23
C ALA A 22 -1.61 13.26 -9.74
N PHE A 23 -2.66 13.76 -9.10
CA PHE A 23 -3.24 15.08 -9.43
C PHE A 23 -2.26 16.24 -9.24
N LEU A 24 -1.19 16.04 -8.47
CA LEU A 24 -0.12 17.01 -8.28
C LEU A 24 0.89 17.02 -9.43
N ILE A 25 0.79 16.07 -10.37
CA ILE A 25 1.72 15.87 -11.48
C ILE A 25 0.98 16.18 -12.79
N PRO A 26 1.24 17.34 -13.43
CA PRO A 26 0.60 17.72 -14.70
C PRO A 26 0.75 16.66 -15.81
N GLU A 27 1.89 15.97 -15.83
CA GLU A 27 2.22 14.93 -16.81
C GLU A 27 1.35 13.67 -16.67
N ALA A 28 0.72 13.46 -15.51
CA ALA A 28 -0.10 12.29 -15.22
C ALA A 28 -1.55 12.41 -15.73
N GLN A 29 -1.97 13.57 -16.25
CA GLN A 29 -3.36 13.84 -16.64
C GLN A 29 -3.92 12.84 -17.65
N GLY A 30 -3.11 12.39 -18.61
CA GLY A 30 -3.53 11.44 -19.66
C GLY A 30 -3.75 10.00 -19.15
N MET A 31 -3.19 9.65 -17.98
CA MET A 31 -3.23 8.30 -17.42
C MET A 31 -3.85 8.26 -16.02
N MET A 32 -4.51 9.34 -15.59
CA MET A 32 -4.99 9.54 -14.22
C MET A 32 -5.86 8.38 -13.73
N THR A 33 -6.81 7.93 -14.56
CA THR A 33 -7.71 6.82 -14.24
C THR A 33 -6.93 5.53 -13.99
N GLU A 34 -5.93 5.23 -14.81
CA GLU A 34 -5.11 4.02 -14.66
C GLU A 34 -4.27 4.10 -13.38
N ILE A 35 -3.67 5.25 -13.09
CA ILE A 35 -2.87 5.46 -11.88
C ILE A 35 -3.73 5.27 -10.63
N ILE A 36 -4.93 5.82 -10.61
CA ILE A 36 -5.85 5.69 -9.46
C ILE A 36 -6.30 4.23 -9.29
N VAL A 37 -6.70 3.57 -10.38
CA VAL A 37 -7.20 2.18 -10.34
C VAL A 37 -6.08 1.24 -9.89
N TRP A 38 -4.90 1.30 -10.52
CA TRP A 38 -3.78 0.44 -10.18
C TRP A 38 -3.17 0.77 -8.81
N GLY A 39 -3.12 2.05 -8.43
CA GLY A 39 -2.71 2.48 -7.09
C GLY A 39 -3.62 1.93 -5.99
N THR A 40 -4.94 2.02 -6.20
CA THR A 40 -5.93 1.48 -5.26
C THR A 40 -5.85 -0.05 -5.19
N ALA A 41 -5.75 -0.73 -6.34
CA ALA A 41 -5.61 -2.19 -6.38
C ALA A 41 -4.34 -2.67 -5.65
N LYS A 42 -3.19 -2.03 -5.91
CA LYS A 42 -1.93 -2.27 -5.20
C LYS A 42 -2.10 -2.08 -3.69
N GLY A 43 -2.77 -1.00 -3.27
CA GLY A 43 -3.08 -0.71 -1.87
C GLY A 43 -3.95 -1.78 -1.21
N LEU A 44 -5.00 -2.26 -1.89
CA LEU A 44 -5.86 -3.34 -1.41
C LEU A 44 -5.09 -4.65 -1.24
N VAL A 45 -4.26 -5.02 -2.23
CA VAL A 45 -3.41 -6.22 -2.15
C VAL A 45 -2.41 -6.10 -1.01
N THR A 46 -1.81 -4.92 -0.82
CA THR A 46 -0.92 -4.61 0.32
C THR A 46 -1.68 -4.81 1.63
N GLY A 47 -2.87 -4.21 1.75
CA GLY A 47 -3.78 -4.35 2.88
C GLY A 47 -4.12 -5.79 3.25
N LEU A 48 -4.47 -6.57 2.25
CA LEU A 48 -4.80 -7.99 2.40
C LEU A 48 -3.62 -8.78 2.94
N LEU A 49 -2.45 -8.67 2.30
CA LEU A 49 -1.25 -9.40 2.67
C LEU A 49 -0.78 -9.03 4.09
N VAL A 50 -0.76 -7.73 4.40
CA VAL A 50 -0.38 -7.23 5.74
C VAL A 50 -1.38 -7.69 6.80
N GLY A 51 -2.68 -7.65 6.51
CA GLY A 51 -3.70 -8.18 7.40
C GLY A 51 -3.54 -9.68 7.70
N MET A 52 -3.17 -10.47 6.69
CA MET A 52 -2.90 -11.91 6.84
C MET A 52 -1.60 -12.20 7.61
N ILE A 53 -0.55 -11.43 7.37
CA ILE A 53 0.73 -11.54 8.10
C ILE A 53 0.51 -11.18 9.57
N ALA A 54 -0.21 -10.09 9.82
CA ALA A 54 -0.53 -9.67 11.17
C ALA A 54 -1.38 -10.71 11.91
N CYS A 55 -2.16 -11.57 11.25
CA CYS A 55 -2.82 -12.69 11.94
C CYS A 55 -1.85 -13.74 12.48
N ARG A 56 -0.62 -13.82 11.95
CA ARG A 56 0.40 -14.82 12.32
C ARG A 56 1.52 -14.26 13.17
N ILE A 57 1.76 -12.95 13.11
CA ILE A 57 2.86 -12.29 13.80
C ILE A 57 2.31 -11.23 14.75
N ASP A 58 2.66 -11.34 16.02
CA ASP A 58 2.35 -10.32 17.02
C ASP A 58 3.51 -9.34 17.19
N GLY A 59 3.18 -8.05 17.23
CA GLY A 59 4.12 -6.96 17.50
C GLY A 59 4.08 -5.87 16.44
N VAL A 60 3.96 -4.62 16.90
CA VAL A 60 3.82 -3.44 16.04
C VAL A 60 5.01 -3.29 15.09
N GLY A 61 6.25 -3.37 15.60
CA GLY A 61 7.45 -3.22 14.77
C GLY A 61 7.53 -4.26 13.64
N LYS A 62 7.24 -5.54 13.95
CA LYS A 62 7.27 -6.62 12.95
C LYS A 62 6.20 -6.44 11.88
N ASN A 63 4.99 -6.05 12.27
CA ASN A 63 3.89 -5.80 11.33
C ASN A 63 4.13 -4.57 10.45
N VAL A 64 4.72 -3.50 11.01
CA VAL A 64 5.14 -2.32 10.25
C VAL A 64 6.22 -2.69 9.23
N LEU A 65 7.29 -3.36 9.66
CA LEU A 65 8.36 -3.78 8.76
C LEU A 65 7.86 -4.73 7.66
N ALA A 66 7.02 -5.70 8.01
CA ALA A 66 6.39 -6.59 7.04
C ALA A 66 5.52 -5.82 6.04
N GLY A 67 4.76 -4.82 6.52
CA GLY A 67 3.98 -3.94 5.67
C GLY A 67 4.85 -3.11 4.71
N GLY A 68 5.92 -2.50 5.21
CA GLY A 68 6.89 -1.78 4.38
C GLY A 68 7.52 -2.69 3.31
N ALA A 69 7.89 -3.92 3.67
CA ALA A 69 8.45 -4.89 2.74
C ALA A 69 7.45 -5.30 1.66
N VAL A 70 6.20 -5.59 2.02
CA VAL A 70 5.13 -5.90 1.05
C VAL A 70 4.87 -4.73 0.12
N GLY A 71 4.76 -3.51 0.68
CA GLY A 71 4.59 -2.28 -0.10
C GLY A 71 5.76 -2.03 -1.06
N ALA A 72 7.00 -2.26 -0.60
CA ALA A 72 8.20 -2.16 -1.44
C ALA A 72 8.16 -3.14 -2.61
N VAL A 73 7.90 -4.41 -2.34
CA VAL A 73 7.88 -5.47 -3.37
C VAL A 73 6.81 -5.21 -4.40
N LEU A 74 5.57 -4.91 -3.99
CA LEU A 74 4.48 -4.65 -4.92
C LEU A 74 4.73 -3.39 -5.75
N SER A 75 5.34 -2.36 -5.16
CA SER A 75 5.61 -1.11 -5.87
C SER A 75 6.81 -1.22 -6.80
N LEU A 76 7.82 -2.04 -6.45
CA LEU A 76 8.90 -2.39 -7.37
C LEU A 76 8.36 -3.14 -8.58
N LEU A 77 7.47 -4.11 -8.38
CA LEU A 77 6.83 -4.84 -9.49
C LEU A 77 6.00 -3.90 -10.37
N ALA A 78 5.28 -2.94 -9.77
CA ALA A 78 4.54 -1.93 -10.52
C ALA A 78 5.46 -0.93 -11.25
N ALA A 79 6.65 -0.66 -10.73
CA ALA A 79 7.62 0.22 -11.37
C ALA A 79 8.29 -0.43 -12.59
N VAL A 80 8.35 -1.76 -12.69
CA VAL A 80 8.94 -2.46 -13.85
C VAL A 80 8.18 -2.16 -15.14
N SER A 81 6.86 -2.01 -15.10
CA SER A 81 6.05 -1.74 -16.29
C SER A 81 6.12 -0.29 -16.77
N THR A 82 6.50 0.65 -15.89
CA THR A 82 6.50 2.09 -16.16
C THR A 82 7.90 2.71 -16.21
N GLY A 83 8.91 2.05 -15.64
CA GLY A 83 10.27 2.57 -15.49
C GLY A 83 10.44 3.65 -14.41
N SER A 84 9.37 4.04 -13.72
CA SER A 84 9.33 5.17 -12.76
C SER A 84 9.52 4.68 -11.32
N TYR A 85 10.74 4.31 -10.96
CA TYR A 85 11.04 3.70 -9.66
C TYR A 85 10.96 4.69 -8.49
N VAL A 86 11.38 5.94 -8.68
CA VAL A 86 11.49 6.92 -7.60
C VAL A 86 10.12 7.47 -7.22
N GLU A 87 9.19 7.49 -8.17
CA GLU A 87 7.84 8.01 -7.99
C GLU A 87 6.90 6.95 -7.42
N ILE A 88 7.10 5.67 -7.77
CA ILE A 88 6.15 4.61 -7.41
C ILE A 88 6.57 3.88 -6.13
N VAL A 89 7.87 3.64 -5.92
CA VAL A 89 8.35 2.79 -4.82
C VAL A 89 8.21 3.45 -3.45
N PRO A 90 8.68 4.70 -3.23
CA PRO A 90 8.60 5.32 -1.91
C PRO A 90 7.18 5.48 -1.37
N PRO A 91 6.19 5.98 -2.15
CA PRO A 91 4.81 6.07 -1.66
C PRO A 91 4.24 4.71 -1.29
N GLY A 92 4.50 3.68 -2.09
CA GLY A 92 4.00 2.34 -1.79
C GLY A 92 4.64 1.69 -0.56
N ILE A 93 5.91 1.98 -0.26
CA ILE A 93 6.54 1.62 1.02
C ILE A 93 5.79 2.28 2.17
N VAL A 94 5.51 3.60 2.05
CA VAL A 94 4.78 4.36 3.08
C VAL A 94 3.38 3.79 3.29
N VAL A 95 2.64 3.49 2.22
CA VAL A 95 1.33 2.82 2.27
C VAL A 95 1.43 1.51 3.05
N GLY A 96 2.44 0.69 2.76
CA GLY A 96 2.69 -0.57 3.45
C GLY A 96 3.01 -0.39 4.94
N LEU A 97 3.92 0.52 5.29
CA LEU A 97 4.30 0.81 6.68
C LEU A 97 3.10 1.29 7.50
N LEU A 98 2.33 2.24 6.96
CA LEU A 98 1.15 2.79 7.63
C LEU A 98 0.05 1.73 7.79
N THR A 99 -0.17 0.91 6.77
CA THR A 99 -1.11 -0.22 6.85
C THR A 99 -0.70 -1.18 7.96
N GLY A 100 0.59 -1.54 8.05
CA GLY A 100 1.13 -2.39 9.11
C GLY A 100 0.94 -1.80 10.52
N LEU A 101 1.13 -0.48 10.64
CA LEU A 101 0.88 0.25 11.88
C LEU A 101 -0.61 0.20 12.26
N VAL A 102 -1.49 0.44 11.30
CA VAL A 102 -2.94 0.46 11.51
C VAL A 102 -3.45 -0.90 11.95
N VAL A 103 -3.12 -1.93 11.18
CA VAL A 103 -3.54 -3.31 11.47
C VAL A 103 -3.02 -3.76 12.84
N SER A 104 -1.79 -3.40 13.20
CA SER A 104 -1.23 -3.85 14.48
C SER A 104 -1.77 -3.08 15.69
N LYS A 105 -2.13 -1.80 15.56
CA LYS A 105 -2.66 -1.01 16.68
C LYS A 105 -4.14 -1.27 16.92
N TRP A 106 -4.94 -1.32 15.85
CA TRP A 106 -6.40 -1.39 15.95
C TRP A 106 -6.99 -2.77 15.64
N GLY A 107 -6.21 -3.69 15.07
CA GLY A 107 -6.65 -5.06 14.74
C GLY A 107 -6.53 -6.06 15.90
N LYS A 108 -6.69 -5.60 17.15
CA LYS A 108 -6.70 -6.48 18.33
C LYS A 108 -7.88 -7.45 18.31
#